data_AF-A0A174QW48-F1
#
_entry.id   AF-A0A174QW48-F1
#
_cell.length_a   1.000
_cell.length_b   1.000
_cell.length_c   1.000
_cell.angle_alpha   90.00
_cell.angle_beta   90.00
_cell.angle_gamma   90.00
#
_symmetry.space_group_name_H-M   'P 1'
#
loop_
_entity.id
_entity.type
_entity.pdbx_description
1 polymer ?
#
loop_
_entity_poly.entity_id
_entity_poly.type
_entity_poly.pdbx_seq_one_letter_code
_entity_poly.pdbx_strand_id
1 'polypeptide(L)'
;MTDTELDERLPHISVYARVSPEHKIRIVNAWQRRGNIVSMTGDGVNDAPALKKADIGVAMGITGTEVSKDAASMILADDNFATIVKAVVNGRSVYANIKNAIQFLLSGNTAGIFCVLYASLLALPVPFQPVHLLFINLLTDSLPAIAIGMEPARKGLLDQKPRNPREPILNRPLLARIGGQGLLIAIVTMIAFYLGYQGGDAVMASTMAFATLTLARLFHGFNCRGSESIFRLKLSTNKYSVLAFLAGVVLLLLVLFTPGLKSLFMVAPAFGFANLGEIVLLAFLPTLVIQLVKLVCDARRGK
;
A
#
# COMPACT_ATOMS: atom_id res chain seq x y z
N MET A 1 -0.68 -45.62 -5.50
CA MET A 1 0.16 -44.44 -5.81
C MET A 1 0.75 -43.92 -4.52
N THR A 2 2.07 -43.87 -4.43
CA THR A 2 2.79 -43.28 -3.28
C THR A 2 2.61 -41.77 -3.26
N ASP A 3 2.98 -41.11 -2.16
CA ASP A 3 2.89 -39.64 -2.07
C ASP A 3 3.82 -38.94 -3.07
N THR A 4 5.00 -39.52 -3.33
CA THR A 4 5.95 -38.99 -4.31
C THR A 4 5.42 -39.09 -5.74
N GLU A 5 4.86 -40.25 -6.11
CA GLU A 5 4.23 -40.44 -7.43
C GLU A 5 3.02 -39.52 -7.61
N LEU A 6 2.24 -39.30 -6.54
CA LEU A 6 1.12 -38.38 -6.54
C LEU A 6 1.61 -36.96 -6.81
N ASP A 7 2.62 -36.50 -6.08
CA ASP A 7 3.19 -35.17 -6.22
C ASP A 7 3.69 -34.92 -7.66
N GLU A 8 4.34 -35.89 -8.30
CA GLU A 8 4.83 -35.78 -9.69
C GLU A 8 3.71 -35.72 -10.73
N ARG A 9 2.66 -36.54 -10.59
CA ARG A 9 1.57 -36.64 -11.58
C ARG A 9 0.51 -35.56 -11.42
N LEU A 10 0.40 -34.96 -10.24
CA LEU A 10 -0.61 -33.96 -9.88
C LEU A 10 -0.84 -32.85 -10.91
N PRO A 11 0.20 -32.20 -11.48
CA PRO A 11 0.03 -31.14 -12.47
C PRO A 11 -0.67 -31.58 -13.77
N HIS A 12 -0.72 -32.88 -14.03
CA HIS A 12 -1.30 -33.47 -15.25
C HIS A 12 -2.68 -34.09 -15.00
N ILE A 13 -3.19 -34.04 -13.77
CA ILE A 13 -4.48 -34.61 -13.38
C ILE A 13 -5.48 -33.48 -13.11
N SER A 14 -6.59 -33.47 -13.84
CA SER A 14 -7.67 -32.48 -13.64
C SER A 14 -8.92 -33.08 -13.00
N VAL A 15 -9.10 -34.40 -13.05
CA VAL A 15 -10.31 -35.08 -12.56
C VAL A 15 -9.94 -36.18 -11.58
N TYR A 16 -10.51 -36.12 -10.38
CA TYR A 16 -10.43 -37.16 -9.36
C TYR A 16 -11.84 -37.72 -9.15
N ALA A 17 -12.05 -38.99 -9.47
CA ALA A 17 -13.35 -39.64 -9.34
C ALA A 17 -13.34 -40.67 -8.21
N ARG A 18 -14.51 -40.93 -7.61
CA ARG A 18 -14.71 -41.91 -6.53
C ARG A 18 -13.73 -41.71 -5.36
N VAL A 19 -13.51 -40.46 -4.96
CA VAL A 19 -12.60 -40.09 -3.87
C VAL A 19 -13.28 -40.22 -2.51
N SER A 20 -12.58 -40.79 -1.53
CA SER A 20 -12.99 -40.75 -0.12
C SER A 20 -12.63 -39.40 0.51
N PRO A 21 -13.18 -39.05 1.69
CA PRO A 21 -12.79 -37.85 2.42
C PRO A 21 -11.27 -37.74 2.65
N GLU A 22 -10.61 -38.85 2.97
CA GLU A 22 -9.15 -38.91 3.22
C GLU A 22 -8.37 -38.60 1.94
N HIS A 23 -8.87 -39.02 0.78
CA HIS A 23 -8.27 -38.71 -0.52
C HIS A 23 -8.32 -37.19 -0.80
N LYS A 24 -9.39 -36.49 -0.44
CA LYS A 24 -9.50 -35.04 -0.63
C LYS A 24 -8.43 -34.30 0.19
N ILE A 25 -8.26 -34.67 1.46
CA ILE A 25 -7.20 -34.13 2.33
C ILE A 25 -5.81 -34.42 1.75
N ARG A 26 -5.59 -35.64 1.25
CA ARG A 26 -4.31 -36.05 0.65
C ARG A 26 -3.96 -35.24 -0.60
N ILE A 27 -4.95 -34.94 -1.45
CA ILE A 27 -4.78 -34.10 -2.65
C ILE A 27 -4.44 -32.66 -2.26
N VAL A 28 -5.13 -32.09 -1.26
CA VAL A 28 -4.83 -30.74 -0.75
C VAL A 28 -3.40 -30.67 -0.23
N ASN A 29 -2.99 -31.62 0.62
CA ASN A 29 -1.62 -31.71 1.13
C ASN A 29 -0.57 -31.79 0.02
N ALA A 30 -0.84 -32.59 -1.00
CA ALA A 30 0.09 -32.78 -2.10
C ALA A 30 0.29 -31.49 -2.93
N TRP A 31 -0.78 -30.73 -3.21
CA TRP A 31 -0.65 -29.41 -3.83
C TRP A 31 0.08 -28.39 -2.94
N GLN A 32 -0.15 -28.43 -1.62
CA GLN A 32 0.54 -27.57 -0.64
C GLN A 32 2.04 -27.90 -0.55
N ARG A 33 2.44 -29.18 -0.56
CA ARG A 33 3.85 -29.60 -0.60
C ARG A 33 4.60 -29.06 -1.81
N ARG A 34 3.90 -28.92 -2.94
CA ARG A 34 4.43 -28.27 -4.16
C ARG A 34 4.52 -26.74 -4.07
N GLY A 35 4.14 -26.15 -2.93
CA GLY A 35 4.24 -24.72 -2.67
C GLY A 35 3.12 -23.87 -3.28
N ASN A 36 1.99 -24.48 -3.64
CA ASN A 36 0.82 -23.77 -4.14
C ASN A 36 -0.12 -23.39 -2.99
N ILE A 37 -0.85 -22.28 -3.16
CA ILE A 37 -1.99 -21.94 -2.32
C ILE A 37 -3.20 -22.69 -2.86
N VAL A 38 -3.83 -23.51 -2.02
CA VAL A 38 -4.91 -24.41 -2.41
C VAL A 38 -6.23 -23.88 -1.91
N SER A 39 -7.17 -23.73 -2.83
CA SER A 39 -8.58 -23.54 -2.48
C SER A 39 -9.35 -24.81 -2.76
N MET A 40 -10.20 -25.21 -1.82
CA MET A 40 -11.09 -26.36 -1.95
C MET A 40 -12.53 -25.89 -1.77
N THR A 41 -13.43 -26.40 -2.61
CA THR A 41 -14.87 -26.14 -2.50
C THR A 41 -15.61 -27.43 -2.13
N GLY A 42 -16.62 -27.32 -1.27
CA GLY A 42 -17.45 -28.44 -0.85
C GLY A 42 -18.71 -27.99 -0.14
N ASP A 43 -19.67 -28.90 0.02
CA ASP A 43 -21.00 -28.67 0.56
C ASP A 43 -21.38 -29.70 1.63
N GLY A 44 -20.78 -30.89 1.59
CA GLY A 44 -21.04 -31.96 2.54
C GLY A 44 -20.23 -31.89 3.83
N VAL A 45 -20.72 -32.58 4.86
CA VAL A 45 -19.97 -32.84 6.11
C VAL A 45 -18.65 -33.55 5.81
N ASN A 46 -18.65 -34.41 4.78
CA ASN A 46 -17.48 -35.14 4.31
C ASN A 46 -16.38 -34.23 3.72
N ASP A 47 -16.72 -33.00 3.34
CA ASP A 47 -15.76 -32.01 2.83
C ASP A 47 -15.14 -31.17 3.93
N ALA A 48 -15.77 -31.09 5.11
CA ALA A 48 -15.32 -30.24 6.21
C ALA A 48 -13.84 -30.44 6.60
N PRO A 49 -13.31 -31.67 6.73
CA PRO A 49 -11.89 -31.86 7.05
C PRO A 49 -10.96 -31.28 5.99
N ALA A 50 -11.33 -31.39 4.72
CA ALA A 50 -10.49 -30.98 3.61
C ALA A 50 -10.65 -29.46 3.31
N LEU A 51 -11.85 -28.90 3.52
CA LEU A 51 -12.09 -27.45 3.56
C LEU A 51 -11.22 -26.78 4.62
N LYS A 52 -11.17 -27.35 5.83
CA LYS A 52 -10.35 -26.83 6.93
C LYS A 52 -8.84 -26.95 6.65
N LYS A 53 -8.45 -27.97 5.87
CA LYS A 53 -7.06 -28.22 5.52
C LYS A 53 -6.53 -27.33 4.40
N ALA A 54 -7.39 -26.93 3.47
CA ALA A 54 -7.06 -26.02 2.39
C ALA A 54 -6.64 -24.65 2.93
N ASP A 55 -5.81 -23.93 2.18
CA ASP A 55 -5.45 -22.56 2.55
C ASP A 55 -6.66 -21.64 2.53
N ILE A 56 -7.61 -21.90 1.62
CA ILE A 56 -8.92 -21.26 1.54
C ILE A 56 -10.00 -22.31 1.27
N GLY A 57 -10.69 -22.75 2.32
CA GLY A 57 -11.90 -23.55 2.20
C GLY A 57 -13.10 -22.69 1.77
N VAL A 58 -13.88 -23.16 0.79
CA VAL A 58 -15.05 -22.48 0.23
C VAL A 58 -16.29 -23.37 0.39
N ALA A 59 -17.28 -22.93 1.15
CA ALA A 59 -18.54 -23.65 1.31
C ALA A 59 -19.67 -23.07 0.45
N MET A 60 -20.61 -23.92 0.06
CA MET A 60 -21.86 -23.50 -0.57
C MET A 60 -22.79 -22.89 0.49
N GLY A 61 -23.42 -21.75 0.19
CA GLY A 61 -24.29 -21.04 1.10
C GLY A 61 -25.70 -21.63 1.19
N ILE A 62 -26.23 -22.11 0.06
CA ILE A 62 -27.60 -22.64 -0.02
C ILE A 62 -27.59 -24.15 0.18
N THR A 63 -26.81 -24.89 -0.63
CA THR A 63 -26.75 -26.36 -0.54
C THR A 63 -25.79 -26.88 0.53
N GLY A 64 -24.91 -26.03 1.06
CA GLY A 64 -23.90 -26.43 2.04
C GLY A 64 -24.49 -26.74 3.41
N THR A 65 -24.00 -27.83 4.00
CA THR A 65 -24.26 -28.19 5.40
C THR A 65 -23.63 -27.17 6.36
N GLU A 66 -24.22 -26.98 7.53
CA GLU A 66 -23.66 -26.07 8.55
C GLU A 66 -22.23 -26.45 8.95
N VAL A 67 -21.92 -27.75 8.98
CA VAL A 67 -20.56 -28.24 9.24
C VAL A 67 -19.58 -27.81 8.15
N SER A 68 -19.98 -27.82 6.88
CA SER A 68 -19.13 -27.35 5.78
C SER A 68 -18.90 -25.84 5.84
N LYS A 69 -19.93 -25.05 6.19
CA LYS A 69 -19.86 -23.59 6.33
C LYS A 69 -18.95 -23.17 7.48
N ASP A 70 -19.06 -23.83 8.63
CA ASP A 70 -18.21 -23.56 9.80
C ASP A 70 -16.75 -23.95 9.57
N ALA A 71 -16.51 -24.99 8.76
CA ALA A 71 -15.16 -25.41 8.39
C ALA A 71 -14.49 -24.48 7.35
N ALA A 72 -15.26 -23.73 6.56
CA ALA A 72 -14.77 -22.92 5.45
C ALA A 72 -14.28 -21.53 5.88
N SER A 73 -13.38 -20.95 5.08
CA SER A 73 -12.91 -19.56 5.23
C SER A 73 -13.76 -18.56 4.45
N MET A 74 -14.53 -19.04 3.46
CA MET A 74 -15.40 -18.26 2.60
C MET A 74 -16.67 -19.04 2.32
N ILE A 75 -17.82 -18.35 2.28
CA ILE A 75 -19.12 -18.95 1.95
C ILE A 75 -19.65 -18.28 0.68
N LEU A 76 -20.07 -19.08 -0.31
CA LEU A 76 -20.72 -18.60 -1.52
C LEU A 76 -22.22 -18.45 -1.26
N ALA A 77 -22.65 -17.24 -0.90
CA ALA A 77 -24.06 -16.97 -0.59
C ALA A 77 -25.03 -17.27 -1.76
N ASP A 78 -24.52 -17.32 -2.99
CA ASP A 78 -25.27 -17.53 -4.23
C ASP A 78 -25.04 -18.91 -4.88
N ASP A 79 -24.24 -19.79 -4.26
CA ASP A 79 -23.84 -21.09 -4.79
C ASP A 79 -23.24 -21.04 -6.21
N ASN A 80 -22.65 -19.88 -6.59
CA ASN A 80 -22.12 -19.68 -7.93
C ASN A 80 -20.59 -19.74 -7.94
N PHE A 81 -20.02 -20.72 -8.66
CA PHE A 81 -18.57 -20.83 -8.85
C PHE A 81 -17.94 -19.58 -9.50
N ALA A 82 -18.69 -18.82 -10.30
CA ALA A 82 -18.20 -17.56 -10.87
C ALA A 82 -17.87 -16.51 -9.80
N THR A 83 -18.48 -16.61 -8.61
CA THR A 83 -18.20 -15.73 -7.47
C THR A 83 -16.81 -15.97 -6.90
N ILE A 84 -16.27 -17.20 -7.00
CA ILE A 84 -14.86 -17.50 -6.66
C ILE A 84 -13.92 -16.70 -7.57
N VAL A 85 -14.19 -16.66 -8.87
CA VAL A 85 -13.37 -15.90 -9.83
C VAL A 85 -13.36 -14.41 -9.49
N LYS A 86 -14.52 -13.83 -9.16
CA LYS A 86 -14.63 -12.44 -8.70
C LYS A 86 -13.85 -12.20 -7.40
N ALA A 87 -13.93 -13.13 -6.44
CA ALA A 87 -13.17 -13.06 -5.20
C ALA A 87 -11.65 -13.09 -5.45
N VAL A 88 -11.17 -13.92 -6.38
CA VAL A 88 -9.76 -13.96 -6.78
C VAL A 88 -9.32 -12.63 -7.40
N VAL A 89 -10.12 -12.01 -8.27
CA VAL A 89 -9.83 -10.69 -8.85
C VAL A 89 -9.74 -9.63 -7.76
N ASN A 90 -10.70 -9.61 -6.84
CA ASN A 90 -10.72 -8.68 -5.71
C ASN A 90 -9.50 -8.90 -4.79
N GLY A 91 -9.17 -10.14 -4.44
CA GLY A 91 -8.01 -10.46 -3.62
C GLY A 91 -6.69 -10.00 -4.25
N ARG A 92 -6.52 -10.20 -5.56
CA ARG A 92 -5.35 -9.69 -6.31
C ARG A 92 -5.29 -8.16 -6.29
N SER A 93 -6.43 -7.49 -6.44
CA SER A 93 -6.51 -6.02 -6.38
C SER A 93 -6.14 -5.49 -4.99
N VAL A 94 -6.76 -6.05 -3.94
CA VAL A 94 -6.49 -5.66 -2.55
C VAL A 94 -5.02 -5.84 -2.20
N TYR A 95 -4.41 -6.97 -2.61
CA TYR A 95 -2.98 -7.20 -2.38
C TYR A 95 -2.10 -6.16 -3.08
N ALA A 96 -2.41 -5.81 -4.33
CA ALA A 96 -1.68 -4.77 -5.06
C ALA A 96 -1.81 -3.39 -4.37
N ASN A 97 -3.00 -3.06 -3.87
CA ASN A 97 -3.26 -1.82 -3.15
C ASN A 97 -2.53 -1.77 -1.80
N ILE A 98 -2.47 -2.89 -1.07
CA ILE A 98 -1.67 -3.00 0.17
C ILE A 98 -0.20 -2.74 -0.12
N LYS A 99 0.37 -3.33 -1.19
CA LYS A 99 1.77 -3.05 -1.57
C LYS A 99 2.01 -1.57 -1.89
N ASN A 100 1.06 -0.93 -2.56
CA ASN A 100 1.11 0.50 -2.88
C ASN A 100 1.02 1.38 -1.62
N ALA A 101 0.15 1.04 -0.67
CA ALA A 101 0.03 1.74 0.61
C ALA A 101 1.29 1.57 1.47
N ILE A 102 1.88 0.36 1.50
CA ILE A 102 3.17 0.10 2.14
C ILE A 102 4.28 0.94 1.50
N GLN A 103 4.32 1.04 0.17
CA GLN A 103 5.28 1.90 -0.52
C GLN A 103 5.13 3.34 -0.05
N PHE A 104 3.91 3.86 -0.02
CA PHE A 104 3.62 5.23 0.41
C PHE A 104 4.10 5.51 1.84
N LEU A 105 3.66 4.69 2.80
CA LEU A 105 3.98 4.85 4.23
C LEU A 105 5.47 4.72 4.50
N LEU A 106 6.12 3.70 3.93
CA LEU A 106 7.54 3.48 4.15
C LEU A 106 8.41 4.54 3.47
N SER A 107 8.08 4.99 2.25
CA SER A 107 8.86 6.04 1.57
C SER A 107 8.85 7.34 2.35
N GLY A 108 7.68 7.73 2.87
CA GLY A 108 7.57 8.92 3.70
C GLY A 108 8.33 8.79 5.02
N ASN A 109 8.21 7.64 5.70
CA ASN A 109 8.93 7.41 6.96
C ASN A 109 10.44 7.40 6.76
N THR A 110 10.91 6.77 5.67
CA THR A 110 12.31 6.83 5.25
C THR A 110 12.76 8.28 5.01
N ALA A 111 11.93 9.13 4.40
CA ALA A 111 12.26 10.55 4.23
C ALA A 111 12.47 11.27 5.57
N GLY A 112 11.54 11.07 6.51
CA GLY A 112 11.65 11.63 7.87
C GLY A 112 12.91 11.16 8.60
N ILE A 113 13.21 9.86 8.53
CA ILE A 113 14.44 9.27 9.10
C ILE A 113 15.69 9.90 8.49
N PHE A 114 15.74 10.07 7.16
CA PHE A 114 16.89 10.69 6.51
C PHE A 114 17.08 12.15 6.94
N CYS A 115 16.00 12.93 7.07
CA CYS A 115 16.09 14.31 7.55
C CYS A 115 16.65 14.37 8.97
N VAL A 116 16.14 13.55 9.89
CA VAL A 116 16.61 13.50 11.29
C VAL A 116 18.07 13.05 11.35
N LEU A 117 18.42 11.97 10.65
CA LEU A 117 19.79 11.46 10.60
C LEU A 117 20.75 12.52 10.06
N TYR A 118 20.40 13.18 8.96
CA TYR A 118 21.20 14.24 8.36
C TYR A 118 21.39 15.41 9.32
N ALA A 119 20.32 15.87 9.98
CA ALA A 119 20.39 16.96 10.96
C ALA A 119 21.30 16.59 12.15
N SER A 120 21.18 15.36 12.67
CA SER A 120 22.03 14.89 13.77
C SER A 120 23.51 14.80 13.38
N LEU A 121 23.83 14.28 12.19
CA LEU A 121 25.21 14.16 11.73
C LEU A 121 25.90 15.51 11.52
N LEU A 122 25.15 16.55 11.15
CA LEU A 122 25.65 17.90 10.95
C LEU A 122 25.48 18.81 12.18
N ALA A 123 25.05 18.26 13.32
CA ALA A 123 24.77 19.01 14.54
C ALA A 123 23.79 20.20 14.34
N LEU A 124 22.80 20.01 13.47
CA LEU A 124 21.72 20.98 13.23
C LEU A 124 20.61 20.82 14.28
N PRO A 125 19.76 21.85 14.46
CA PRO A 125 18.53 21.69 15.24
C PRO A 125 17.66 20.56 14.71
N VAL A 126 16.91 19.91 15.60
CA VAL A 126 15.99 18.84 15.25
C VAL A 126 14.92 19.34 14.27
N PRO A 127 14.78 18.72 13.07
CA PRO A 127 13.89 19.22 12.03
C PRO A 127 12.40 18.98 12.32
N PHE A 128 12.09 18.00 13.17
CA PHE A 128 10.72 17.67 13.55
C PHE A 128 10.61 17.46 15.05
N GLN A 129 9.57 18.03 15.62
CA GLN A 129 9.13 17.73 16.97
C GLN A 129 8.30 16.43 16.97
N PRO A 130 8.21 15.70 18.09
CA PRO A 130 7.39 14.49 18.17
C PRO A 130 5.93 14.72 17.73
N VAL A 131 5.37 15.89 18.06
CA VAL A 131 4.02 16.30 17.67
C VAL A 131 3.85 16.43 16.14
N HIS A 132 4.88 16.86 15.42
CA HIS A 132 4.89 16.91 13.95
C HIS A 132 4.80 15.51 13.35
N LEU A 133 5.59 14.57 13.89
CA LEU A 133 5.60 13.18 13.40
C LEU A 133 4.29 12.46 13.72
N LEU A 134 3.68 12.73 14.88
CA LEU A 134 2.36 12.20 15.22
C LEU A 134 1.28 12.72 14.26
N PHE A 135 1.30 14.02 13.96
CA PHE A 135 0.40 14.62 12.97
C PHE A 135 0.54 13.94 11.60
N ILE A 136 1.79 13.78 11.15
CA ILE A 136 2.07 13.20 9.83
C ILE A 136 1.56 11.77 9.75
N ASN A 137 1.99 10.91 10.68
CA ASN A 137 1.71 9.48 10.63
C ASN A 137 0.25 9.15 10.93
N LEU A 138 -0.36 9.82 11.92
CA LEU A 138 -1.70 9.46 12.37
C LEU A 138 -2.78 10.15 11.57
N LEU A 139 -2.64 11.43 11.26
CA LEU A 139 -3.67 12.20 10.58
C LEU A 139 -3.45 12.26 9.08
N THR A 140 -2.33 12.82 8.62
CA THR A 140 -2.20 13.13 7.19
C THR A 140 -1.88 11.94 6.32
N ASP A 141 -1.14 10.94 6.80
CA ASP A 141 -0.79 9.75 6.01
C ASP A 141 -1.88 8.67 6.03
N SER A 142 -2.64 8.59 7.12
CA SER A 142 -3.68 7.57 7.25
C SER A 142 -4.76 7.74 6.18
N LEU A 143 -5.12 8.99 5.84
CA LEU A 143 -6.13 9.27 4.82
C LEU A 143 -5.70 8.81 3.41
N PRO A 144 -4.52 9.20 2.86
CA PRO A 144 -4.04 8.68 1.58
C PRO A 144 -3.80 7.17 1.59
N ALA A 145 -3.31 6.59 2.69
CA ALA A 145 -3.08 5.14 2.77
C ALA A 145 -4.39 4.35 2.62
N ILE A 146 -5.46 4.76 3.31
CA ILE A 146 -6.80 4.19 3.15
C ILE A 146 -7.32 4.42 1.74
N ALA A 147 -7.15 5.63 1.21
CA ALA A 147 -7.60 5.95 -0.14
C ALA A 147 -6.90 5.08 -1.21
N ILE A 148 -5.59 4.83 -1.09
CA ILE A 148 -4.84 3.91 -1.95
C ILE A 148 -5.37 2.47 -1.81
N GLY A 149 -5.77 2.07 -0.60
CA GLY A 149 -6.44 0.79 -0.34
C GLY A 149 -7.71 0.59 -1.17
N MET A 150 -8.44 1.68 -1.42
CA MET A 150 -9.71 1.73 -2.17
C MET A 150 -9.52 1.93 -3.69
N GLU A 151 -8.30 1.81 -4.21
CA GLU A 151 -8.06 1.91 -5.66
C GLU A 151 -8.78 0.78 -6.41
N PRO A 152 -9.49 1.07 -7.52
CA PRO A 152 -10.23 0.05 -8.25
C PRO A 152 -9.33 -1.01 -8.89
N ALA A 153 -9.90 -2.20 -9.12
CA ALA A 153 -9.22 -3.31 -9.76
C ALA A 153 -8.75 -2.94 -11.18
N ARG A 154 -7.48 -3.25 -11.47
CA ARG A 154 -6.89 -3.00 -12.80
C ARG A 154 -7.41 -4.00 -13.82
N LYS A 155 -7.47 -3.57 -15.08
CA LYS A 155 -7.72 -4.46 -16.21
C LYS A 155 -6.54 -5.44 -16.38
N GLY A 156 -6.83 -6.67 -16.81
CA GLY A 156 -5.81 -7.70 -17.07
C GLY A 156 -5.18 -8.32 -15.82
N LEU A 157 -5.84 -8.25 -14.66
CA LEU A 157 -5.37 -8.94 -13.44
C LEU A 157 -5.39 -10.46 -13.58
N LEU A 158 -6.27 -11.01 -14.41
CA LEU A 158 -6.39 -12.46 -14.66
C LEU A 158 -5.36 -12.98 -15.68
N ASP A 159 -4.84 -12.10 -16.55
CA ASP A 159 -3.81 -12.45 -17.53
C ASP A 159 -2.44 -12.70 -16.85
N GLN A 160 -2.30 -12.22 -15.61
CA GLN A 160 -1.10 -12.41 -14.81
C GLN A 160 -1.15 -13.76 -14.09
N LYS A 161 0.00 -14.44 -14.03
CA LYS A 161 0.15 -15.66 -13.24
C LYS A 161 -0.09 -15.38 -11.74
N PRO A 162 -0.60 -16.35 -10.96
CA PRO A 162 -0.66 -16.23 -9.51
C PRO A 162 0.71 -15.85 -8.92
N ARG A 163 0.70 -15.01 -7.88
CA ARG A 163 1.90 -14.58 -7.18
C ARG A 163 2.60 -15.80 -6.54
N ASN A 164 3.93 -15.81 -6.55
CA ASN A 164 4.69 -16.77 -5.77
C ASN A 164 4.54 -16.45 -4.26
N PRO A 165 4.02 -17.38 -3.42
CA PRO A 165 3.85 -17.15 -1.99
C PRO A 165 5.17 -16.85 -1.27
N ARG A 166 6.29 -17.38 -1.77
CA ARG A 166 7.63 -17.20 -1.20
C ARG A 166 8.26 -15.84 -1.52
N GLU A 167 7.68 -15.06 -2.44
CA GLU A 167 8.19 -13.72 -2.70
C GLU A 167 7.86 -12.81 -1.49
N PRO A 168 8.83 -12.09 -0.92
CA PRO A 168 8.55 -11.14 0.15
C PRO A 168 7.70 -9.97 -0.36
N ILE A 169 6.87 -9.40 0.52
CA ILE A 169 6.10 -8.18 0.20
C ILE A 169 7.06 -7.04 -0.16
N LEU A 170 8.10 -6.85 0.66
CA LEU A 170 9.20 -5.90 0.47
C LEU A 170 10.32 -6.53 -0.37
N ASN A 171 10.08 -6.67 -1.67
CA ASN A 171 11.12 -7.12 -2.60
C ASN A 171 12.16 -6.03 -2.88
N ARG A 172 13.34 -6.40 -3.40
CA ARG A 172 14.44 -5.46 -3.69
C ARG A 172 14.01 -4.27 -4.56
N PRO A 173 13.22 -4.44 -5.64
CA PRO A 173 12.73 -3.31 -6.42
C PRO A 173 11.85 -2.35 -5.62
N LEU A 174 10.99 -2.85 -4.73
CA LEU A 174 10.17 -2.02 -3.87
C LEU A 174 11.01 -1.26 -2.84
N LEU A 175 11.98 -1.93 -2.20
CA LEU A 175 12.93 -1.28 -1.28
C LEU A 175 13.73 -0.18 -1.96
N ALA A 176 14.21 -0.40 -3.19
CA ALA A 176 14.92 0.63 -3.95
C ALA A 176 14.04 1.84 -4.25
N ARG A 177 12.76 1.63 -4.56
CA ARG A 177 11.79 2.73 -4.74
C ARG A 177 11.54 3.49 -3.44
N ILE A 178 11.34 2.77 -2.34
CA ILE A 178 11.14 3.36 -1.01
C ILE A 178 12.34 4.25 -0.63
N GLY A 179 13.56 3.72 -0.77
CA GLY A 179 14.78 4.47 -0.49
C GLY A 179 14.95 5.68 -1.42
N GLY A 180 14.80 5.50 -2.73
CA GLY A 180 15.00 6.57 -3.70
C GLY A 180 13.95 7.69 -3.61
N GLN A 181 12.68 7.34 -3.43
CA GLN A 181 11.61 8.31 -3.26
C GLN A 181 11.67 9.00 -1.90
N GLY A 182 12.00 8.25 -0.83
CA GLY A 182 12.23 8.80 0.49
C GLY A 182 13.40 9.79 0.51
N LEU A 183 14.52 9.45 -0.14
CA LEU A 183 15.68 10.35 -0.27
C LEU A 183 15.32 11.63 -1.02
N LEU A 184 14.59 11.53 -2.14
CA LEU A 184 14.15 12.70 -2.90
C LEU A 184 13.28 13.65 -2.07
N ILE A 185 12.34 13.10 -1.29
CA ILE A 185 11.50 13.89 -0.37
C ILE A 185 12.36 14.50 0.73
N ALA A 186 13.29 13.74 1.31
CA ALA A 186 14.19 14.24 2.36
C ALA A 186 15.04 15.43 1.88
N ILE A 187 15.57 15.37 0.65
CA ILE A 187 16.36 16.47 0.07
C ILE A 187 15.54 17.76 0.02
N VAL A 188 14.33 17.74 -0.54
CA VAL A 188 13.50 18.96 -0.63
C VAL A 188 13.04 19.45 0.74
N THR A 189 12.80 18.54 1.68
CA THR A 189 12.46 18.88 3.06
C THR A 189 13.63 19.56 3.77
N MET A 190 14.87 19.07 3.59
CA MET A 190 16.05 19.70 4.18
C MET A 190 16.37 21.04 3.50
N ILE A 191 16.10 21.20 2.19
CA ILE A 191 16.19 22.52 1.54
C ILE A 191 15.22 23.49 2.21
N ALA A 192 13.97 23.10 2.44
CA ALA A 192 13.00 23.93 3.16
C ALA A 192 13.46 24.25 4.59
N PHE A 193 14.04 23.28 5.29
CA PHE A 193 14.64 23.49 6.62
C PHE A 193 15.69 24.60 6.58
N TYR A 194 16.63 24.56 5.63
CA TYR A 194 17.68 25.58 5.51
C TYR A 194 17.13 26.96 5.13
N LEU A 195 16.08 27.03 4.31
CA LEU A 195 15.40 28.31 4.02
C LEU A 195 14.78 28.90 5.29
N GLY A 196 14.17 28.08 6.13
CA GLY A 196 13.63 28.51 7.42
C GLY A 196 14.71 28.80 8.47
N TYR A 197 15.90 28.22 8.35
CA TYR A 197 17.00 28.39 9.31
C TYR A 197 17.83 29.67 9.09
N GLN A 198 17.44 30.52 8.15
CA GLN A 198 18.11 31.81 7.93
C GLN A 198 18.11 32.64 9.22
N GLY A 199 19.26 33.18 9.60
CA GLY A 199 19.43 33.90 10.86
C GLY A 199 19.42 33.03 12.13
N GLY A 200 19.46 31.70 11.99
CA GLY A 200 19.53 30.76 13.13
C GLY A 200 18.18 30.41 13.76
N ASP A 201 17.06 30.74 13.12
CA ASP A 201 15.72 30.42 13.63
C ASP A 201 15.37 28.94 13.48
N ALA A 202 15.63 28.17 14.54
CA ALA A 202 15.34 26.73 14.59
C ALA A 202 13.85 26.42 14.52
N VAL A 203 12.97 27.32 14.98
CA VAL A 203 11.52 27.09 15.01
C VAL A 203 10.93 27.28 13.61
N MET A 204 11.37 28.31 12.88
CA MET A 204 11.01 28.49 11.48
C MET A 204 11.56 27.36 10.62
N ALA A 205 12.81 26.93 10.82
CA ALA A 205 13.40 25.78 10.13
C ALA A 205 12.56 24.50 10.31
N SER A 206 12.18 24.19 11.55
CA SER A 206 11.33 23.03 11.86
C SER A 206 9.94 23.15 11.23
N THR A 207 9.37 24.36 11.23
CA THR A 207 8.05 24.64 10.61
C THR A 207 8.08 24.40 9.10
N MET A 208 9.11 24.93 8.42
CA MET A 208 9.29 24.76 6.98
C MET A 208 9.51 23.29 6.61
N ALA A 209 10.33 22.58 7.38
CA ALA A 209 10.56 21.15 7.20
C ALA A 209 9.27 20.34 7.40
N PHE A 210 8.57 20.55 8.51
CA PHE A 210 7.30 19.89 8.83
C PHE A 210 6.25 20.09 7.73
N ALA A 211 6.02 21.33 7.32
CA ALA A 211 5.02 21.66 6.31
C ALA A 211 5.38 21.07 4.94
N THR A 212 6.66 21.17 4.54
CA THR A 212 7.15 20.61 3.27
C THR A 212 7.06 19.09 3.26
N LEU A 213 7.49 18.41 4.32
CA LEU A 213 7.40 16.95 4.43
C LEU A 213 5.93 16.50 4.35
N THR A 214 5.05 17.15 5.11
CA THR A 214 3.61 16.82 5.14
C THR A 214 2.99 16.97 3.76
N LEU A 215 3.19 18.11 3.10
CA LEU A 215 2.61 18.36 1.78
C LEU A 215 3.24 17.47 0.69
N ALA A 216 4.56 17.24 0.74
CA ALA A 216 5.25 16.35 -0.19
C ALA A 216 4.72 14.92 -0.09
N ARG A 217 4.43 14.44 1.14
CA ARG A 217 3.79 13.14 1.37
C ARG A 217 2.38 13.11 0.81
N LEU A 218 1.57 14.14 1.00
CA LEU A 218 0.22 14.21 0.39
C LEU A 218 0.29 14.09 -1.13
N PHE A 219 1.21 14.78 -1.80
CA PHE A 219 1.44 14.58 -3.24
C PHE A 219 1.98 13.18 -3.57
N HIS A 220 2.87 12.65 -2.73
CA HIS A 220 3.42 11.31 -2.87
C HIS A 220 2.36 10.21 -2.83
N GLY A 221 1.25 10.42 -2.10
CA GLY A 221 0.09 9.54 -2.14
C GLY A 221 -0.39 9.24 -3.57
N PHE A 222 -0.41 10.24 -4.45
CA PHE A 222 -0.75 10.04 -5.86
C PHE A 222 0.31 9.25 -6.63
N ASN A 223 1.59 9.42 -6.29
CA ASN A 223 2.68 8.65 -6.88
C ASN A 223 2.61 7.17 -6.52
N CYS A 224 1.98 6.80 -5.41
CA CYS A 224 1.89 5.41 -4.97
C CYS A 224 0.63 4.68 -5.43
N ARG A 225 -0.38 5.35 -6.01
CA ARG A 225 -1.61 4.72 -6.52
C ARG A 225 -1.38 3.61 -7.56
N GLY A 226 -0.24 3.66 -8.25
CA GLY A 226 0.14 2.56 -9.12
C GLY A 226 1.48 2.68 -9.80
N SER A 227 1.78 1.70 -10.65
CA SER A 227 3.03 1.64 -11.40
C SER A 227 3.06 2.55 -12.62
N GLU A 228 1.90 2.92 -13.13
CA GLU A 228 1.72 3.83 -14.27
C GLU A 228 1.75 5.28 -13.79
N SER A 229 1.93 6.21 -14.72
CA SER A 229 1.83 7.64 -14.50
C SER A 229 0.39 8.08 -14.18
N ILE A 230 0.27 9.22 -13.50
CA ILE A 230 -1.02 9.85 -13.18
C ILE A 230 -1.78 10.22 -14.44
N PHE A 231 -1.09 10.52 -15.54
CA PHE A 231 -1.72 10.83 -16.83
C PHE A 231 -2.48 9.64 -17.41
N ARG A 232 -1.93 8.42 -17.24
CA ARG A 232 -2.59 7.18 -17.67
C ARG A 232 -3.67 6.73 -16.70
N LEU A 233 -3.39 6.80 -15.39
CA LEU A 233 -4.32 6.40 -14.34
C LEU A 233 -5.49 7.37 -14.15
N LYS A 234 -5.30 8.64 -14.52
CA LYS A 234 -6.20 9.78 -14.26
C LYS A 234 -6.42 10.06 -12.76
N LEU A 235 -6.47 11.34 -12.42
CA LEU A 235 -6.78 11.78 -11.05
C LEU A 235 -8.21 11.38 -10.63
N SER A 236 -9.15 11.33 -11.58
CA SER A 236 -10.57 11.05 -11.34
C SER A 236 -10.92 9.60 -11.02
N THR A 237 -9.99 8.66 -11.23
CA THR A 237 -10.24 7.22 -11.06
C THR A 237 -10.48 6.84 -9.59
N ASN A 238 -9.83 7.56 -8.67
CA ASN A 238 -10.01 7.37 -7.24
C ASN A 238 -10.33 8.70 -6.57
N LYS A 239 -11.63 8.97 -6.38
CA LYS A 239 -12.11 10.19 -5.72
C LYS A 239 -11.65 10.27 -4.26
N TYR A 240 -11.47 9.11 -3.60
CA TYR A 240 -10.99 9.08 -2.22
C TYR A 240 -9.56 9.61 -2.08
N SER A 241 -8.69 9.39 -3.07
CA SER A 241 -7.33 9.96 -3.04
C SER A 241 -7.34 11.48 -3.13
N VAL A 242 -8.24 12.05 -3.94
CA VAL A 242 -8.41 13.50 -4.05
C VAL A 242 -8.98 14.08 -2.76
N LEU A 243 -9.99 13.42 -2.19
CA LEU A 243 -10.58 13.83 -0.91
C LEU A 243 -9.56 13.78 0.23
N ALA A 244 -8.76 12.70 0.30
CA ALA A 244 -7.70 12.56 1.29
C ALA A 244 -6.63 13.65 1.15
N PHE A 245 -6.24 14.00 -0.08
CA PHE A 245 -5.32 15.09 -0.35
C PHE A 245 -5.90 16.44 0.13
N LEU A 246 -7.13 16.77 -0.27
CA LEU A 246 -7.78 18.03 0.12
C LEU A 246 -7.95 18.12 1.64
N ALA A 247 -8.41 17.04 2.28
CA ALA A 247 -8.53 16.98 3.74
C ALA A 247 -7.17 17.17 4.43
N GLY A 248 -6.11 16.52 3.93
CA GLY A 248 -4.75 16.69 4.45
C GLY A 248 -4.22 18.11 4.30
N VAL A 249 -4.48 18.76 3.16
CA VAL A 249 -4.10 20.18 2.93
C VAL A 249 -4.86 21.09 3.89
N VAL A 250 -6.17 20.89 4.06
CA VAL A 250 -6.98 21.67 5.01
C VAL A 250 -6.46 21.50 6.44
N LEU A 251 -6.19 20.26 6.88
CA LEU A 251 -5.62 19.99 8.20
C LEU A 251 -4.26 20.68 8.39
N LEU A 252 -3.39 20.63 7.37
CA LEU A 252 -2.10 21.32 7.42
C LEU A 252 -2.27 22.84 7.54
N LEU A 253 -3.16 23.45 6.75
CA LEU A 253 -3.44 24.88 6.82
C LEU A 253 -4.04 25.28 8.18
N LEU A 254 -4.92 24.47 8.75
CA LEU A 254 -5.46 24.71 10.10
C LEU A 254 -4.33 24.75 11.13
N VAL A 255 -3.39 23.81 11.08
CA VAL A 255 -2.23 23.79 11.99
C VAL A 255 -1.33 25.02 11.78
N LEU A 256 -1.10 25.42 10.53
CA LEU A 256 -0.18 26.51 10.20
C LEU A 256 -0.74 27.91 10.43
N PHE A 257 -2.06 28.11 10.46
CA PHE A 257 -2.66 29.44 10.55
C PHE A 257 -3.53 29.67 11.79
N THR A 258 -3.93 28.63 12.52
CA THR A 258 -4.78 28.79 13.73
C THR A 258 -3.92 29.02 14.97
N PRO A 259 -4.06 30.13 15.71
CA PRO A 259 -3.17 30.47 16.84
C PRO A 259 -3.04 29.39 17.93
N GLY A 260 -4.14 28.73 18.31
CA GLY A 260 -4.10 27.65 19.30
C GLY A 260 -3.37 26.39 18.80
N LEU A 261 -3.51 26.06 17.51
CA LEU A 261 -2.81 24.94 16.91
C LEU A 261 -1.34 25.26 16.63
N LYS A 262 -1.00 26.51 16.26
CA LYS A 262 0.39 26.93 16.10
C LYS A 262 1.22 26.65 17.36
N SER A 263 0.68 27.00 18.53
CA SER A 263 1.33 26.73 19.81
C SER A 263 1.48 25.23 20.09
N LEU A 264 0.39 24.47 19.92
CA LEU A 264 0.36 23.01 20.15
C LEU A 264 1.37 22.26 19.27
N PHE A 265 1.49 22.66 18.00
CA PHE A 265 2.39 22.06 17.02
C PHE A 265 3.73 22.79 16.92
N MET A 266 4.07 23.70 17.85
CA MET A 266 5.36 24.42 17.86
C MET A 266 5.70 25.06 16.50
N VAL A 267 4.70 25.63 15.84
CA VAL A 267 4.81 26.33 14.55
C VAL A 267 5.33 27.75 14.81
N ALA A 268 6.25 28.21 13.96
CA ALA A 268 6.84 29.53 14.07
C ALA A 268 5.76 30.64 14.05
N PRO A 269 5.77 31.56 15.03
CA PRO A 269 4.81 32.67 15.06
C PRO A 269 4.89 33.55 13.81
N ALA A 270 6.11 33.79 13.32
CA ALA A 270 6.43 34.59 12.13
C ALA A 270 6.08 33.89 10.80
N PHE A 271 5.53 32.67 10.81
CA PHE A 271 5.11 31.98 9.60
C PHE A 271 4.02 32.76 8.85
N GLY A 272 4.26 33.03 7.56
CA GLY A 272 3.38 33.80 6.69
C GLY A 272 3.24 33.22 5.28
N PHE A 273 2.53 33.96 4.41
CA PHE A 273 2.17 33.49 3.06
C PHE A 273 3.35 33.34 2.10
N ALA A 274 4.44 34.11 2.27
CA ALA A 274 5.64 33.97 1.43
C ALA A 274 6.26 32.57 1.58
N ASN A 275 6.39 32.10 2.83
CA ASN A 275 6.92 30.79 3.18
C ASN A 275 6.05 29.65 2.62
N LEU A 276 4.72 29.86 2.56
CA LEU A 276 3.80 28.88 2.01
C LEU A 276 4.06 28.61 0.51
N GLY A 277 4.42 29.64 -0.25
CA GLY A 277 4.78 29.50 -1.67
C GLY A 277 6.00 28.59 -1.88
N GLU A 278 7.04 28.79 -1.08
CA GLU A 278 8.25 27.96 -1.09
C GLU A 278 7.95 26.50 -0.72
N ILE A 279 7.14 26.30 0.33
CA ILE A 279 6.69 24.96 0.76
C ILE A 279 5.96 24.25 -0.37
N VAL A 280 5.01 24.92 -1.04
CA VAL A 280 4.22 24.32 -2.13
C VAL A 280 5.13 23.92 -3.31
N LEU A 281 6.06 24.80 -3.69
CA LEU A 281 7.00 24.54 -4.78
C LEU A 281 7.92 23.36 -4.46
N LEU A 282 8.53 23.35 -3.27
CA LEU A 282 9.43 22.29 -2.84
C LEU A 282 8.68 20.96 -2.65
N ALA A 283 7.47 20.99 -2.09
CA ALA A 283 6.66 19.79 -1.89
C ALA A 283 6.18 19.16 -3.21
N PHE A 284 5.97 19.96 -4.25
CA PHE A 284 5.56 19.47 -5.56
C PHE A 284 6.72 18.85 -6.35
N LEU A 285 7.95 19.32 -6.15
CA LEU A 285 9.12 18.92 -6.93
C LEU A 285 9.39 17.39 -6.95
N PRO A 286 9.33 16.65 -5.82
CA PRO A 286 9.49 15.20 -5.84
C PRO A 286 8.45 14.51 -6.74
N THR A 287 7.22 15.01 -6.72
CA THR A 287 6.14 14.45 -7.54
C THR A 287 6.37 14.69 -9.01
N LEU A 288 6.82 15.89 -9.38
CA LEU A 288 7.20 16.18 -10.77
C LEU A 288 8.27 15.20 -11.26
N VAL A 289 9.36 15.02 -10.49
CA VAL A 289 10.46 14.11 -10.85
C VAL A 289 9.96 12.66 -10.96
N ILE A 290 9.19 12.17 -9.98
CA ILE A 290 8.67 10.80 -10.00
C ILE A 290 7.75 10.57 -11.21
N GLN A 291 6.89 11.53 -11.54
CA GLN A 291 5.98 11.40 -12.68
C GLN A 291 6.72 11.41 -14.02
N LEU A 292 7.78 12.22 -14.16
CA LEU A 292 8.63 12.18 -15.36
C LEU A 292 9.28 10.81 -15.56
N VAL A 293 9.84 10.22 -14.49
CA VAL A 293 10.43 8.87 -14.55
C VAL A 293 9.38 7.82 -14.94
N LYS A 294 8.16 7.92 -14.40
CA LYS A 294 7.07 7.02 -14.75
C LYS A 294 6.62 7.17 -16.19
N LEU A 295 6.54 8.40 -16.70
CA LEU A 295 6.14 8.66 -18.08
C LEU A 295 7.14 8.06 -19.08
N VAL A 296 8.44 8.16 -18.79
CA VAL A 296 9.49 7.47 -19.57
C VAL A 296 9.34 5.95 -19.51
N CYS A 297 9.03 5.40 -18.33
CA CYS A 297 8.76 3.95 -18.18
C CYS A 297 7.51 3.51 -18.95
N ASP A 298 6.44 4.29 -18.91
CA ASP A 298 5.18 4.01 -19.62
C ASP A 298 5.40 4.00 -21.15
N ALA A 299 6.16 4.99 -21.67
CA ALA A 299 6.50 5.06 -23.09
C ALA A 299 7.33 3.86 -23.57
N ARG A 300 8.19 3.29 -22.71
CA ARG A 300 8.96 2.08 -23.02
C ARG A 300 8.14 0.79 -22.98
N ARG A 301 7.02 0.76 -22.25
CA ARG A 301 6.11 -0.39 -22.13
C ARG A 301 4.98 -0.38 -23.18
N GLY A 302 4.72 0.78 -23.79
CA GLY A 302 3.76 0.94 -24.88
C GLY A 302 4.34 0.67 -26.27
N LYS A 303 5.63 0.32 -26.36
CA LYS A 303 6.26 -0.31 -27.52
C LYS A 303 6.34 -1.81 -27.28
#